data_AF-A0AAW0BAW2-F1
#
_entry.id   AF-A0AAW0BAW2-F1
#
_cell.length_a   1.000
_cell.length_b   1.000
_cell.length_c   1.000
_cell.angle_alpha   90.00
_cell.angle_beta   90.00
_cell.angle_gamma   90.00
#
_symmetry.space_group_name_H-M   'P 1'
#
loop_
_entity.id
_entity.type
_entity.pdbx_description
1 polymer ?
#
loop_
_entity_poly.entity_id
_entity_poly.type
_entity_poly.pdbx_seq_one_letter_code
_entity_poly.pdbx_strand_id
1 'polypeptide(L)'
;MSPLGVSRSTPRVSWYETRVERELWARPLTKELNHSSDSVASYWAASKITGQLAAERAADVFPHIQTDHMARDMLSITEAHGREKIQYWGFSHVPGTVASSSCRCLLMFFKDKIERMVLDGLFDINDHYTGTGKTNIVDADNALQWFFRDCHSAGPELCAFYDSSPEAIEQRLNRLYASIIRAPVPVRTERSYGLVDYERLRRTLFVGLYYTFDTWAILAVGLAELEAGNGTTFYRLTESDPFECSCDPEGYASDRLGEGELSIICNDIAFIPETVEEAERHYQDTSGDSSWGSIWASARIACRTILWKHELSHLASW
;
A
#
# COMPACT_ATOMS: atom_id res chain seq x y z
N MET A 1 16.59 7.07 10.85
CA MET A 1 16.83 5.67 11.25
C MET A 1 16.04 4.77 10.32
N SER A 2 16.46 3.52 10.12
CA SER A 2 15.58 2.50 9.54
C SER A 2 14.94 1.70 10.67
N PRO A 3 13.61 1.45 10.64
CA PRO A 3 12.96 0.59 11.63
C PRO A 3 13.55 -0.83 11.66
N LEU A 4 13.39 -1.56 12.77
CA LEU A 4 13.79 -2.96 12.85
C LEU A 4 13.16 -3.76 11.71
N GLY A 5 13.95 -4.60 11.04
CA GLY A 5 13.48 -5.41 9.91
C GLY A 5 13.34 -4.67 8.58
N VAL A 6 13.56 -3.35 8.54
CA VAL A 6 13.35 -2.50 7.35
C VAL A 6 14.68 -1.95 6.83
N SER A 7 14.82 -1.93 5.50
CA SER A 7 15.97 -1.36 4.78
C SER A 7 17.32 -1.86 5.30
N ARG A 8 18.09 -1.01 5.99
CA ARG A 8 19.47 -1.29 6.44
C ARG A 8 19.57 -1.85 7.85
N SER A 9 18.46 -1.95 8.57
CA SER A 9 18.44 -2.53 9.92
C SER A 9 18.57 -4.05 9.86
N THR A 10 19.42 -4.61 10.72
CA THR A 10 19.71 -6.05 10.76
C THR A 10 19.11 -6.72 12.01
N PRO A 11 18.56 -7.95 11.91
CA PRO A 11 18.30 -8.67 10.67
C PRO A 11 17.21 -7.97 9.85
N ARG A 12 17.37 -7.95 8.53
CA ARG A 12 16.38 -7.42 7.59
C ARG A 12 15.33 -8.49 7.35
N VAL A 13 14.04 -8.13 7.34
CA VAL A 13 13.02 -9.11 6.98
C VAL A 13 13.07 -9.36 5.49
N SER A 14 13.21 -10.63 5.14
CA SER A 14 13.03 -11.13 3.79
C SER A 14 12.63 -12.60 3.89
N TRP A 15 11.56 -12.97 3.21
CA TRP A 15 11.15 -14.38 3.04
C TRP A 15 11.35 -14.89 1.62
N TYR A 16 11.84 -14.03 0.72
CA TYR A 16 12.36 -14.45 -0.58
C TYR A 16 13.89 -14.60 -0.47
N GLU A 17 14.40 -15.73 -0.93
CA GLU A 17 15.83 -16.06 -0.93
C GLU A 17 16.56 -15.28 -2.02
N THR A 18 15.88 -15.03 -3.15
CA THR A 18 16.46 -14.34 -4.30
C THR A 18 15.59 -13.18 -4.79
N ARG A 19 16.21 -12.22 -5.47
CA ARG A 19 15.47 -11.13 -6.12
C ARG A 19 14.53 -11.67 -7.20
N VAL A 20 14.96 -12.66 -7.97
CA VAL A 20 14.13 -13.30 -9.01
C VAL A 20 12.87 -13.93 -8.40
N GLU A 21 12.99 -14.64 -7.29
CA GLU A 21 11.84 -15.21 -6.58
C GLU A 21 10.87 -14.10 -6.16
N ARG A 22 11.37 -13.01 -5.59
CA ARG A 22 10.55 -11.84 -5.23
C ARG A 22 9.84 -11.25 -6.44
N GLU A 23 10.55 -10.99 -7.54
CA GLU A 23 9.95 -10.39 -8.74
C GLU A 23 8.87 -11.27 -9.37
N LEU A 24 9.06 -12.59 -9.33
CA LEU A 24 8.10 -13.53 -9.90
C LEU A 24 6.87 -13.73 -9.01
N TRP A 25 7.02 -13.62 -7.69
CA TRP A 25 5.99 -14.01 -6.74
C TRP A 25 5.33 -12.84 -5.99
N ALA A 26 6.10 -11.83 -5.62
CA ALA A 26 5.63 -10.75 -4.75
C ALA A 26 4.40 -10.07 -5.34
N ARG A 27 3.47 -9.73 -4.45
CA ARG A 27 2.23 -9.05 -4.80
C ARG A 27 2.19 -7.69 -4.13
N PRO A 28 1.68 -6.66 -4.82
CA PRO A 28 1.51 -5.36 -4.19
C PRO A 28 0.50 -5.46 -3.03
N LEU A 29 0.75 -4.68 -1.98
CA LEU A 29 -0.17 -4.55 -0.84
C LEU A 29 -1.55 -4.03 -1.28
N THR A 30 -1.56 -3.14 -2.28
CA THR A 30 -2.77 -2.60 -2.90
C THR A 30 -2.92 -3.15 -4.31
N LYS A 31 -3.88 -4.06 -4.48
CA LYS A 31 -4.25 -4.72 -5.74
C LYS A 31 -5.75 -4.60 -5.97
N GLU A 32 -6.18 -4.25 -7.18
CA GLU A 32 -7.60 -4.27 -7.55
C GLU A 32 -8.10 -5.72 -7.60
N LEU A 33 -9.07 -6.06 -6.75
CA LEU A 33 -9.63 -7.41 -6.66
C LEU A 33 -10.91 -7.61 -7.47
N ASN A 34 -11.45 -6.57 -8.10
CA ASN A 34 -12.66 -6.63 -8.92
C ASN A 34 -12.36 -6.75 -10.43
N HIS A 35 -11.41 -7.60 -10.82
CA HIS A 35 -11.05 -7.80 -12.24
C HIS A 35 -11.32 -9.23 -12.74
N SER A 36 -11.44 -10.22 -11.85
CA SER A 36 -11.86 -11.59 -12.17
C SER A 36 -12.69 -12.19 -11.02
N SER A 37 -13.45 -13.25 -11.29
CA SER A 37 -14.28 -13.93 -10.28
C SER A 37 -13.47 -14.63 -9.19
N ASP A 38 -12.22 -15.01 -9.47
CA ASP A 38 -11.33 -15.71 -8.55
C ASP A 38 -10.30 -14.78 -7.89
N SER A 39 -10.30 -13.47 -8.20
CA SER A 39 -9.28 -12.50 -7.77
C SER A 39 -9.03 -12.53 -6.25
N VAL A 40 -10.10 -12.54 -5.45
CA VAL A 40 -10.01 -12.58 -3.97
C VAL A 40 -9.41 -13.91 -3.50
N ALA A 41 -9.93 -15.03 -3.99
CA ALA A 41 -9.50 -16.37 -3.61
C ALA A 41 -8.04 -16.63 -4.00
N SER A 42 -7.65 -16.26 -5.22
CA SER A 42 -6.30 -16.40 -5.75
C SER A 42 -5.31 -15.51 -4.99
N TYR A 43 -5.70 -14.27 -4.64
CA TYR A 43 -4.86 -13.38 -3.83
C TYR A 43 -4.69 -13.88 -2.38
N TRP A 44 -5.76 -14.37 -1.76
CA TRP A 44 -5.71 -14.99 -0.43
C TRP A 44 -4.83 -16.25 -0.42
N ALA A 45 -4.97 -17.13 -1.41
CA ALA A 45 -4.18 -18.35 -1.52
C ALA A 45 -2.69 -18.03 -1.71
N ALA A 46 -2.36 -17.05 -2.55
CA ALA A 46 -0.99 -16.58 -2.73
C ALA A 46 -0.42 -15.96 -1.44
N SER A 47 -1.24 -15.21 -0.69
CA SER A 47 -0.84 -14.65 0.61
C SER A 47 -0.59 -15.74 1.64
N LYS A 48 -1.35 -16.83 1.62
CA LYS A 48 -1.12 -18.01 2.47
C LYS A 48 0.21 -18.70 2.18
N ILE A 49 0.57 -18.90 0.90
CA ILE A 49 1.89 -19.45 0.52
C ILE A 49 3.00 -18.51 1.01
N THR A 50 2.85 -17.21 0.79
CA THR A 50 3.81 -16.21 1.26
C THR A 50 3.96 -16.27 2.79
N GLY A 51 2.86 -16.55 3.50
CA GLY A 51 2.88 -16.75 4.94
C GLY A 51 3.61 -18.00 5.41
N GLN A 52 3.60 -19.08 4.63
CA GLN A 52 4.40 -20.27 4.90
C GLN A 52 5.90 -19.96 4.71
N LEU A 53 6.27 -19.30 3.61
CA LEU A 53 7.65 -18.86 3.37
C LEU A 53 8.15 -17.93 4.48
N ALA A 54 7.31 -16.98 4.91
CA ALA A 54 7.58 -16.10 6.03
C ALA A 54 7.85 -16.90 7.31
N ALA A 55 6.97 -17.84 7.68
CA ALA A 55 7.13 -18.68 8.87
C ALA A 55 8.39 -19.56 8.81
N GLU A 56 8.78 -20.05 7.63
CA GLU A 56 9.97 -20.89 7.48
C GLU A 56 11.29 -20.09 7.52
N ARG A 57 11.28 -18.85 7.01
CA ARG A 57 12.50 -18.11 6.69
C ARG A 57 12.73 -16.86 7.54
N ALA A 58 11.73 -16.38 8.27
CA ALA A 58 11.79 -15.14 9.05
C ALA A 58 11.09 -15.21 10.43
N ALA A 59 10.78 -16.43 10.92
CA ALA A 59 10.04 -16.63 12.17
C ALA A 59 10.72 -16.06 13.42
N ASP A 60 12.04 -16.02 13.45
CA ASP A 60 12.83 -15.48 14.56
C ASP A 60 12.68 -13.97 14.72
N VAL A 61 12.42 -13.25 13.63
CA VAL A 61 12.32 -11.79 13.66
C VAL A 61 10.90 -11.30 13.94
N PHE A 62 9.86 -12.04 13.53
CA PHE A 62 8.47 -11.57 13.65
C PHE A 62 8.00 -11.17 15.05
N PRO A 63 8.38 -11.87 16.15
CA PRO A 63 7.99 -11.47 17.50
C PRO A 63 8.53 -10.10 17.91
N HIS A 64 9.54 -9.57 17.20
CA HIS A 64 10.21 -8.32 17.52
C HIS A 64 9.84 -7.17 16.58
N ILE A 65 9.10 -7.44 15.50
CA ILE A 65 8.71 -6.42 14.52
C ILE A 65 7.31 -5.96 14.83
N GLN A 66 7.24 -5.08 15.82
CA GLN A 66 6.03 -4.42 16.23
C GLN A 66 6.31 -2.97 16.51
N THR A 67 5.26 -2.19 16.46
CA THR A 67 5.41 -0.75 16.53
C THR A 67 5.75 -0.23 17.93
N ASP A 68 5.49 -1.02 18.97
CA ASP A 68 5.94 -0.76 20.34
C ASP A 68 7.45 -0.95 20.50
N HIS A 69 8.06 -1.96 19.86
CA HIS A 69 9.50 -2.12 19.79
C HIS A 69 10.16 -0.91 19.11
N MET A 70 9.56 -0.42 18.02
CA MET A 70 10.05 0.77 17.32
C MET A 70 10.03 2.03 18.19
N ALA A 71 8.98 2.20 19.01
CA ALA A 71 8.93 3.31 19.97
C ALA A 71 10.07 3.25 21.01
N ARG A 72 10.47 2.05 21.43
CA ARG A 72 11.62 1.84 22.34
C ARG A 72 12.95 2.12 21.65
N ASP A 73 13.09 1.71 20.39
CA ASP A 73 14.28 1.98 19.59
C ASP A 73 14.46 3.49 19.38
N MET A 74 13.38 4.21 19.10
CA MET A 74 13.39 5.67 18.97
C MET A 74 13.91 6.38 20.23
N LEU A 75 13.49 5.92 21.41
CA LEU A 75 14.00 6.45 22.67
C LEU A 75 15.49 6.13 22.83
N SER A 76 15.88 4.88 22.60
CA SER A 76 17.27 4.42 22.74
C SER A 76 18.22 5.19 21.82
N ILE A 77 17.79 5.45 20.57
CA ILE A 77 18.54 6.27 19.61
C ILE A 77 18.65 7.72 20.08
N THR A 78 17.58 8.29 20.62
CA THR A 78 17.57 9.64 21.16
C THR A 78 18.58 9.79 22.31
N GLU A 79 18.59 8.81 23.23
CA GLU A 79 19.53 8.75 24.36
C GLU A 79 20.97 8.55 23.88
N ALA A 80 21.19 7.70 22.86
CA ALA A 80 22.51 7.51 22.24
C ALA A 80 23.05 8.78 21.57
N HIS A 81 22.18 9.68 21.12
CA HIS A 81 22.53 11.01 20.62
C HIS A 81 22.70 12.08 21.73
N GLY A 82 22.69 11.67 23.00
CA GLY A 82 22.88 12.56 24.15
C GLY A 82 21.67 13.44 24.47
N ARG A 83 20.48 13.06 24.00
CA ARG A 83 19.23 13.78 24.29
C ARG A 83 18.38 12.96 25.24
N GLU A 84 17.75 13.61 26.22
CA GLU A 84 16.87 12.93 27.17
C GLU A 84 15.43 12.78 26.66
N LYS A 85 15.06 13.56 25.64
CA LYS A 85 13.70 13.63 25.11
C LYS A 85 13.66 13.58 23.59
N ILE A 86 12.65 12.89 23.09
CA ILE A 86 12.37 12.63 21.69
C ILE A 86 11.77 13.89 21.05
N GLN A 87 12.35 14.29 19.92
CA GLN A 87 11.73 15.21 18.99
C GLN A 87 11.31 14.41 17.76
N TYR A 88 10.01 14.35 17.50
CA TYR A 88 9.45 13.46 16.49
C TYR A 88 8.61 14.20 15.47
N TRP A 89 8.83 13.86 14.20
CA TRP A 89 7.96 14.24 13.11
C TRP A 89 7.59 12.98 12.32
N GLY A 90 6.34 12.56 12.43
CA GLY A 90 5.81 11.39 11.75
C GLY A 90 4.93 11.78 10.57
N PHE A 91 5.16 11.12 9.44
CA PHE A 91 4.35 11.25 8.22
C PHE A 91 3.77 9.90 7.83
N SER A 92 2.55 9.91 7.27
CA SER A 92 2.11 9.10 6.11
C SER A 92 0.68 8.58 6.22
N HIS A 93 0.06 8.52 5.04
CA HIS A 93 -1.28 8.10 4.64
C HIS A 93 -1.39 6.61 4.26
N VAL A 94 -0.33 5.82 4.43
CA VAL A 94 -0.35 4.37 4.16
C VAL A 94 -0.48 3.62 5.50
N PRO A 95 -1.46 2.70 5.67
CA PRO A 95 -1.61 1.88 6.87
C PRO A 95 -0.30 1.17 7.16
N GLY A 96 0.13 1.26 8.41
CA GLY A 96 1.41 0.74 8.94
C GLY A 96 2.67 1.30 8.27
N THR A 97 2.61 2.56 7.85
CA THR A 97 3.82 3.38 8.02
C THR A 97 4.09 3.45 9.52
N VAL A 98 5.28 3.00 9.93
CA VAL A 98 5.82 3.00 11.30
C VAL A 98 5.45 4.25 12.08
N ALA A 99 5.37 5.37 11.38
CA ALA A 99 5.26 6.68 11.98
C ALA A 99 4.00 6.91 12.85
N SER A 100 2.84 6.47 12.37
CA SER A 100 1.53 6.77 13.00
C SER A 100 1.14 5.73 14.05
N SER A 101 1.50 4.45 13.84
CA SER A 101 1.39 3.41 14.88
C SER A 101 2.40 3.65 16.03
N SER A 102 3.64 4.12 15.75
CA SER A 102 4.66 4.36 16.79
C SER A 102 4.25 5.49 17.70
N CYS A 103 3.50 6.46 17.15
CA CYS A 103 2.95 7.56 17.91
C CYS A 103 2.11 7.07 19.10
N ARG A 104 1.22 6.09 18.91
CA ARG A 104 0.40 5.58 20.02
C ARG A 104 1.27 5.02 21.13
N CYS A 105 2.24 4.18 20.79
CA CYS A 105 3.15 3.58 21.78
C CYS A 105 4.03 4.63 22.46
N LEU A 106 4.52 5.63 21.71
CA LEU A 106 5.27 6.77 22.28
C LEU A 106 4.42 7.58 23.26
N LEU A 107 3.18 7.90 22.90
CA LEU A 107 2.27 8.65 23.76
C LEU A 107 1.82 7.87 25.01
N MET A 108 1.67 6.55 24.89
CA MET A 108 1.24 5.69 26.01
C MET A 108 2.37 5.38 27.00
N PHE A 109 3.57 5.05 26.51
CA PHE A 109 4.66 4.55 27.34
C PHE A 109 5.76 5.59 27.62
N PHE A 110 5.89 6.62 26.79
CA PHE A 110 7.05 7.53 26.80
C PHE A 110 6.64 9.02 26.83
N LYS A 111 5.47 9.34 27.41
CA LYS A 111 4.93 10.70 27.45
C LYS A 111 5.89 11.73 28.06
N ASP A 112 6.58 11.37 29.14
CA ASP A 112 7.57 12.20 29.83
C ASP A 112 8.88 12.37 29.03
N LYS A 113 9.12 11.47 28.08
CA LYS A 113 10.27 11.45 27.18
C LYS A 113 10.00 12.16 25.84
N ILE A 114 8.86 12.82 25.65
CA ILE A 114 8.58 13.59 24.42
C ILE A 114 8.86 15.07 24.69
N GLU A 115 9.69 15.69 23.85
CA GLU A 115 9.90 17.15 23.87
C GLU A 115 8.94 17.85 22.90
N ARG A 116 8.93 17.41 21.64
CA ARG A 116 8.08 17.94 20.56
C ARG A 116 7.65 16.81 19.64
N MET A 117 6.40 16.87 19.20
CA MET A 117 5.83 15.87 18.31
C MET A 117 4.93 16.54 17.27
N VAL A 118 5.16 16.23 16.01
CA VAL A 118 4.31 16.59 14.87
C VAL A 118 3.87 15.30 14.20
N LEU A 119 2.57 15.18 13.93
CA LEU A 119 1.96 14.03 13.31
C LEU A 119 1.16 14.51 12.11
N ASP A 120 1.51 14.00 10.94
CA ASP A 120 0.91 14.39 9.66
C ASP A 120 0.41 13.15 8.91
N GLY A 121 -0.88 13.15 8.54
CA GLY A 121 -1.57 11.97 8.00
C GLY A 121 -1.99 10.95 9.07
N LEU A 122 -2.87 11.36 10.01
CA LEU A 122 -3.39 10.46 11.05
C LEU A 122 -4.46 9.51 10.49
N PHE A 123 -4.50 8.29 11.02
CA PHE A 123 -5.56 7.30 10.80
C PHE A 123 -6.29 7.01 12.12
N ASP A 124 -7.48 6.39 12.04
CA ASP A 124 -8.18 5.92 13.24
C ASP A 124 -7.44 4.71 13.85
N ILE A 125 -6.78 4.98 14.98
CA ILE A 125 -5.98 4.00 15.72
C ILE A 125 -6.81 2.77 16.10
N ASN A 126 -8.05 2.95 16.56
CA ASN A 126 -8.87 1.82 16.99
C ASN A 126 -9.24 0.94 15.78
N ASP A 127 -9.60 1.57 14.66
CA ASP A 127 -9.92 0.83 13.43
C ASP A 127 -8.68 0.13 12.85
N HIS A 128 -7.49 0.72 12.95
CA HIS A 128 -6.26 0.05 12.53
C HIS A 128 -5.98 -1.22 13.34
N TYR A 129 -5.87 -1.10 14.67
CA TYR A 129 -5.48 -2.21 15.54
C TYR A 129 -6.58 -3.27 15.66
N THR A 130 -7.83 -2.84 15.90
CA THR A 130 -8.94 -3.75 16.25
C THR A 130 -10.04 -3.84 15.22
N GLY A 131 -10.13 -2.84 14.34
CA GLY A 131 -11.11 -2.81 13.26
C GLY A 131 -10.60 -3.47 11.98
N THR A 132 -11.20 -3.04 10.87
CA THR A 132 -10.95 -3.61 9.53
C THR A 132 -10.19 -2.63 8.63
N GLY A 133 -9.82 -1.46 9.15
CA GLY A 133 -9.07 -0.44 8.43
C GLY A 133 -9.90 0.36 7.42
N LYS A 134 -11.24 0.26 7.48
CA LYS A 134 -12.20 0.89 6.56
C LYS A 134 -12.22 2.41 6.64
N THR A 135 -11.90 2.98 7.80
CA THR A 135 -11.87 4.43 8.00
C THR A 135 -10.86 5.14 7.10
N ASN A 136 -9.89 4.43 6.55
CA ASN A 136 -8.86 4.99 5.67
C ASN A 136 -9.35 5.32 4.25
N ILE A 137 -10.51 4.80 3.82
CA ILE A 137 -11.01 4.96 2.45
C ILE A 137 -12.32 5.74 2.35
N VAL A 138 -12.88 6.19 3.47
CA VAL A 138 -14.19 6.87 3.50
C VAL A 138 -14.25 8.14 2.66
N ASP A 139 -13.11 8.83 2.52
CA ASP A 139 -13.00 10.06 1.73
C ASP A 139 -12.39 9.84 0.33
N ALA A 140 -12.01 8.61 -0.02
CA ALA A 140 -11.35 8.34 -1.30
C ALA A 140 -12.32 8.57 -2.49
N ASP A 141 -13.61 8.26 -2.32
CA ASP A 141 -14.63 8.60 -3.33
C ASP A 141 -14.80 10.12 -3.46
N ASN A 142 -14.81 10.84 -2.33
CA ASN A 142 -14.86 12.30 -2.33
C ASN A 142 -13.64 12.93 -3.01
N ALA A 143 -12.44 12.35 -2.81
CA ALA A 143 -11.22 12.81 -3.46
C ALA A 143 -11.30 12.68 -4.99
N LEU A 144 -11.89 11.59 -5.50
CA LEU A 144 -12.12 11.45 -6.94
C LEU A 144 -13.14 12.49 -7.45
N GLN A 145 -14.18 12.78 -6.66
CA GLN A 145 -15.14 13.84 -7.00
C GLN A 145 -14.49 15.23 -7.06
N TRP A 146 -13.49 15.50 -6.21
CA TRP A 146 -12.68 16.71 -6.31
C TRP A 146 -11.88 16.78 -7.61
N PHE A 147 -11.30 15.67 -8.08
CA PHE A 147 -10.63 15.63 -9.38
C PHE A 147 -11.57 16.06 -10.52
N PHE A 148 -12.82 15.59 -10.53
CA PHE A 148 -13.80 15.99 -11.54
C PHE A 148 -14.15 17.48 -11.45
N ARG A 149 -14.36 18.00 -10.24
CA ARG A 149 -14.68 19.41 -10.02
C ARG A 149 -13.53 20.34 -10.42
N ASP A 150 -12.31 19.98 -10.04
CA ASP A 150 -11.12 20.78 -10.31
C ASP A 150 -10.77 20.74 -11.79
N CYS A 151 -10.86 19.56 -12.43
CA CYS A 151 -10.69 19.44 -13.88
C CYS A 151 -11.73 20.27 -14.66
N HIS A 152 -13.00 20.23 -14.25
CA HIS A 152 -14.04 21.07 -14.87
C HIS A 152 -13.75 22.56 -14.66
N SER A 153 -13.42 22.97 -13.43
CA SER A 153 -13.17 24.36 -13.06
C SER A 153 -11.93 24.94 -13.74
N ALA A 154 -10.92 24.10 -13.99
CA ALA A 154 -9.70 24.47 -14.71
C ALA A 154 -9.96 24.75 -16.20
N GLY A 155 -11.03 24.19 -16.76
CA GLY A 155 -11.39 24.37 -18.17
C GLY A 155 -10.54 23.54 -19.15
N PRO A 156 -10.89 23.56 -20.44
CA PRO A 156 -10.26 22.71 -21.47
C PRO A 156 -8.80 23.07 -21.76
N GLU A 157 -8.35 24.28 -21.40
CA GLU A 157 -6.97 24.72 -21.60
C GLU A 157 -6.00 24.10 -20.57
N LEU A 158 -6.49 23.80 -19.36
CA LEU A 158 -5.67 23.32 -18.25
C LEU A 158 -5.97 21.86 -17.88
N CYS A 159 -7.17 21.35 -18.17
CA CYS A 159 -7.49 19.94 -18.00
C CYS A 159 -7.76 19.25 -19.35
N ALA A 160 -6.86 18.37 -19.76
CA ALA A 160 -7.01 17.60 -21.01
C ALA A 160 -8.22 16.64 -20.98
N PHE A 161 -8.65 16.21 -19.80
CA PHE A 161 -9.83 15.36 -19.58
C PHE A 161 -11.12 16.15 -19.32
N TYR A 162 -11.13 17.44 -19.64
CA TYR A 162 -12.25 18.35 -19.41
C TYR A 162 -13.56 17.88 -20.08
N ASP A 163 -14.68 18.14 -19.42
CA ASP A 163 -16.02 18.08 -20.00
C ASP A 163 -16.91 19.19 -19.39
N SER A 164 -18.09 19.37 -19.96
CA SER A 164 -19.12 20.37 -19.66
C SER A 164 -19.62 20.40 -18.22
N SER A 165 -19.44 19.33 -17.43
CA SER A 165 -19.71 19.32 -15.99
C SER A 165 -18.86 18.24 -15.29
N PRO A 166 -18.69 18.30 -13.96
CA PRO A 166 -18.03 17.22 -13.20
C PRO A 166 -18.66 15.84 -13.43
N GLU A 167 -19.99 15.77 -13.52
CA GLU A 167 -20.73 14.53 -13.79
C GLU A 167 -20.44 13.99 -15.20
N ALA A 168 -20.24 14.88 -16.18
CA ALA A 168 -19.85 14.48 -17.53
C ALA A 168 -18.43 13.88 -17.55
N ILE A 169 -17.50 14.44 -16.77
CA ILE A 169 -16.14 13.89 -16.59
C ILE A 169 -16.19 12.52 -15.90
N GLU A 170 -17.01 12.37 -14.86
CA GLU A 170 -17.23 11.08 -14.20
C GLU A 170 -17.78 10.04 -15.19
N GLN A 171 -18.76 10.41 -16.01
CA GLN A 171 -19.30 9.52 -17.04
C GLN A 171 -18.26 9.17 -18.11
N ARG A 172 -17.37 10.10 -18.49
CA ARG A 172 -16.22 9.78 -19.37
C ARG A 172 -15.34 8.71 -18.74
N LEU A 173 -14.97 8.87 -17.47
CA LEU A 173 -14.15 7.88 -16.76
C LEU A 173 -14.86 6.52 -16.68
N ASN A 174 -16.16 6.49 -16.40
CA ASN A 174 -16.95 5.25 -16.36
C ASN A 174 -17.00 4.53 -17.72
N ARG A 175 -17.11 5.28 -18.83
CA ARG A 175 -17.00 4.72 -20.19
C ARG A 175 -15.60 4.17 -20.44
N LEU A 176 -14.57 4.87 -19.99
CA LEU A 176 -13.19 4.43 -20.12
C LEU A 176 -12.94 3.13 -19.35
N TYR A 177 -13.43 2.98 -18.12
CA TYR A 177 -13.40 1.72 -17.39
C TYR A 177 -14.03 0.57 -18.18
N ALA A 178 -15.26 0.78 -18.68
CA ALA A 178 -15.95 -0.24 -19.46
C ALA A 178 -15.21 -0.61 -20.77
N SER A 179 -14.54 0.36 -21.40
CA SER A 179 -13.75 0.12 -22.60
C SER A 179 -12.49 -0.68 -22.30
N ILE A 180 -11.74 -0.30 -21.26
CA ILE A 180 -10.48 -0.95 -20.88
C ILE A 180 -10.68 -2.39 -20.42
N ILE A 181 -11.81 -2.69 -19.75
CA ILE A 181 -12.18 -4.08 -19.40
C ILE A 181 -12.29 -4.96 -20.66
N ARG A 182 -12.80 -4.41 -21.77
CA ARG A 182 -12.98 -5.16 -23.01
C ARG A 182 -11.72 -5.20 -23.86
N ALA A 183 -10.95 -4.12 -23.87
CA ALA A 183 -9.78 -3.94 -24.70
C ALA A 183 -8.70 -3.16 -23.91
N PRO A 184 -7.83 -3.86 -23.15
CA PRO A 184 -6.71 -3.22 -22.47
C PRO A 184 -5.73 -2.63 -23.50
N VAL A 185 -5.09 -1.52 -23.16
CA VAL A 185 -4.20 -0.79 -24.08
C VAL A 185 -2.75 -1.26 -23.88
N PRO A 186 -2.10 -1.84 -24.91
CA PRO A 186 -0.69 -2.19 -24.84
C PRO A 186 0.17 -0.94 -24.91
N VAL A 187 1.20 -0.88 -24.07
CA VAL A 187 2.14 0.24 -24.00
C VAL A 187 3.57 -0.26 -24.04
N ARG A 188 4.40 0.45 -24.79
CA ARG A 188 5.85 0.28 -24.79
C ARG A 188 6.47 1.67 -24.75
N THR A 189 7.28 1.93 -23.74
CA THR A 189 8.05 3.17 -23.58
C THR A 189 9.52 2.92 -23.96
N GLU A 190 10.36 3.94 -23.80
CA GLU A 190 11.81 3.75 -23.91
C GLU A 190 12.39 2.92 -22.75
N ARG A 191 11.71 2.89 -21.59
CA ARG A 191 12.17 2.26 -20.35
C ARG A 191 11.60 0.86 -20.13
N SER A 192 10.33 0.64 -20.45
CA SER A 192 9.63 -0.61 -20.13
C SER A 192 8.42 -0.86 -21.03
N TYR A 193 7.64 -1.90 -20.73
CA TYR A 193 6.44 -2.29 -21.48
C TYR A 193 5.40 -2.95 -20.58
N GLY A 194 4.14 -2.89 -20.99
CA GLY A 194 3.06 -3.54 -20.26
C GLY A 194 1.69 -3.21 -20.83
N LEU A 195 0.65 -3.47 -20.03
CA LEU A 195 -0.73 -3.17 -20.37
C LEU A 195 -1.26 -2.10 -19.42
N VAL A 196 -2.05 -1.18 -19.97
CA VAL A 196 -3.03 -0.41 -19.19
C VAL A 196 -4.34 -1.19 -19.24
N ASP A 197 -4.49 -2.11 -18.29
CA ASP A 197 -5.71 -2.87 -18.04
C ASP A 197 -6.52 -2.25 -16.90
N TYR A 198 -7.66 -2.87 -16.55
CA TYR A 198 -8.57 -2.36 -15.53
C TYR A 198 -7.88 -2.27 -14.15
N GLU A 199 -7.07 -3.27 -13.79
CA GLU A 199 -6.30 -3.27 -12.54
C GLU A 199 -5.35 -2.08 -12.49
N ARG A 200 -4.53 -1.86 -13.52
CA ARG A 200 -3.58 -0.74 -13.57
C ARG A 200 -4.28 0.61 -13.59
N LEU A 201 -5.37 0.76 -14.36
CA LEU A 201 -6.15 1.99 -14.42
C LEU A 201 -6.68 2.37 -13.04
N ARG A 202 -7.37 1.43 -12.37
CA ARG A 202 -7.93 1.62 -11.02
C ARG A 202 -6.84 1.91 -9.99
N ARG A 203 -5.75 1.13 -9.99
CA ARG A 203 -4.63 1.33 -9.05
C ARG A 203 -3.92 2.66 -9.25
N THR A 204 -3.70 3.09 -10.50
CA THR A 204 -3.05 4.37 -10.81
C THR A 204 -3.91 5.55 -10.37
N LEU A 205 -5.23 5.48 -10.59
CA LEU A 205 -6.16 6.48 -10.08
C LEU A 205 -6.14 6.53 -8.55
N PHE A 206 -6.21 5.37 -7.89
CA PHE A 206 -6.14 5.28 -6.43
C PHE A 206 -4.87 5.91 -5.86
N VAL A 207 -3.70 5.65 -6.47
CA VAL A 207 -2.44 6.30 -6.08
C VAL A 207 -2.45 7.80 -6.36
N GLY A 208 -3.03 8.22 -7.49
CA GLY A 208 -3.18 9.65 -7.85
C GLY A 208 -4.04 10.45 -6.86
N LEU A 209 -4.91 9.79 -6.09
CA LEU A 209 -5.68 10.46 -5.02
C LEU A 209 -4.79 10.91 -3.85
N TYR A 210 -3.62 10.31 -3.66
CA TYR A 210 -2.70 10.68 -2.59
C TYR A 210 -1.82 11.90 -2.93
N TYR A 211 -1.60 12.17 -4.22
CA TYR A 211 -0.63 13.17 -4.69
C TYR A 211 -1.32 14.18 -5.62
N THR A 212 -2.38 14.81 -5.12
CA THR A 212 -3.33 15.58 -5.95
C THR A 212 -2.66 16.73 -6.72
N PHE A 213 -1.87 17.56 -6.03
CA PHE A 213 -1.22 18.73 -6.63
C PHE A 213 -0.17 18.40 -7.69
N ASP A 214 0.53 17.28 -7.55
CA ASP A 214 1.63 16.91 -8.45
C ASP A 214 1.15 16.07 -9.64
N THR A 215 0.07 15.30 -9.47
CA THR A 215 -0.30 14.25 -10.42
C THR A 215 -1.56 14.53 -11.22
N TRP A 216 -2.48 15.38 -10.77
CA TRP A 216 -3.80 15.47 -11.42
C TRP A 216 -3.77 16.05 -12.83
N ALA A 217 -2.90 17.03 -13.10
CA ALA A 217 -2.75 17.58 -14.45
C ALA A 217 -2.27 16.53 -15.44
N ILE A 218 -1.22 15.77 -15.08
CA ILE A 218 -0.67 14.72 -15.93
C ILE A 218 -1.60 13.49 -16.00
N LEU A 219 -2.35 13.22 -14.94
CA LEU A 219 -3.40 12.19 -14.92
C LEU A 219 -4.50 12.51 -15.91
N ALA A 220 -4.96 13.77 -15.97
CA ALA A 220 -5.95 14.19 -16.95
C ALA A 220 -5.44 14.04 -18.39
N VAL A 221 -4.18 14.37 -18.66
CA VAL A 221 -3.55 14.10 -19.97
C VAL A 221 -3.55 12.60 -20.28
N GLY A 222 -3.09 11.78 -19.33
CA GLY A 222 -3.05 10.33 -19.48
C GLY A 222 -4.43 9.71 -19.75
N LEU A 223 -5.48 10.16 -19.05
CA LEU A 223 -6.85 9.67 -19.25
C LEU A 223 -7.41 10.03 -20.64
N ALA A 224 -7.16 11.26 -21.10
CA ALA A 224 -7.60 11.72 -22.42
C ALA A 224 -6.87 10.97 -23.55
N GLU A 225 -5.56 10.75 -23.42
CA GLU A 225 -4.79 9.95 -24.37
C GLU A 225 -5.24 8.48 -24.38
N LEU A 226 -5.59 7.94 -23.20
CA LEU A 226 -6.05 6.57 -23.07
C LEU A 226 -7.39 6.35 -23.79
N GLU A 227 -8.32 7.32 -23.75
CA GLU A 227 -9.54 7.28 -24.58
C GLU A 227 -9.24 7.23 -26.08
N ALA A 228 -8.14 7.84 -26.53
CA ALA A 228 -7.67 7.80 -27.91
C ALA A 228 -6.84 6.54 -28.24
N GLY A 229 -6.69 5.60 -27.30
CA GLY A 229 -5.93 4.36 -27.47
C GLY A 229 -4.42 4.51 -27.24
N ASN A 230 -3.95 5.64 -26.73
CA ASN A 230 -2.55 5.85 -26.36
C ASN A 230 -2.40 5.81 -24.83
N GLY A 231 -1.87 4.71 -24.29
CA GLY A 231 -1.67 4.56 -22.85
C GLY A 231 -0.35 5.10 -22.32
N THR A 232 0.51 5.70 -23.15
CA THR A 232 1.91 5.99 -22.79
C THR A 232 2.05 6.92 -21.57
N THR A 233 1.36 8.07 -21.58
CA THR A 233 1.44 9.04 -20.47
C THR A 233 0.84 8.46 -19.19
N PHE A 234 -0.30 7.78 -19.29
CA PHE A 234 -0.93 7.13 -18.14
C PHE A 234 -0.04 6.04 -17.54
N TYR A 235 0.54 5.19 -18.39
CA TYR A 235 1.42 4.11 -17.98
C TYR A 235 2.66 4.62 -17.21
N ARG A 236 3.24 5.75 -17.63
CA ARG A 236 4.39 6.39 -16.98
C ARG A 236 4.14 6.82 -15.53
N LEU A 237 2.88 7.05 -15.12
CA LEU A 237 2.54 7.43 -13.75
C LEU A 237 2.85 6.34 -12.71
N THR A 238 2.81 5.08 -13.15
CA THR A 238 3.12 3.91 -12.32
C THR A 238 4.07 2.95 -13.02
N GLU A 239 4.91 3.50 -13.91
CA GLU A 239 5.96 2.75 -14.59
C GLU A 239 7.05 2.38 -13.58
N SER A 240 7.39 1.09 -13.56
CA SER A 240 8.50 0.55 -12.79
C SER A 240 9.62 0.17 -13.75
N ASP A 241 10.87 0.33 -13.30
CA ASP A 241 12.00 -0.15 -14.08
C ASP A 241 11.93 -1.68 -14.24
N PRO A 242 12.33 -2.21 -15.41
CA PRO A 242 12.39 -3.64 -15.61
C PRO A 242 13.38 -4.24 -14.60
N PHE A 243 13.08 -5.45 -14.15
CA PHE A 243 13.98 -6.14 -13.25
C PHE A 243 15.34 -6.39 -13.91
N GLU A 244 16.41 -5.96 -13.24
CA GLU A 244 17.79 -6.22 -13.63
C GLU A 244 18.50 -7.12 -12.61
N CYS A 245 19.13 -8.19 -13.12
CA CYS A 245 20.05 -9.04 -12.34
C CYS A 245 21.39 -8.32 -12.08
N SER A 246 21.37 -7.23 -11.30
CA SER A 246 22.60 -6.61 -10.80
C SER A 246 23.16 -7.43 -9.63
N CYS A 247 24.46 -7.71 -9.68
CA CYS A 247 25.24 -8.33 -8.60
C CYS A 247 25.90 -7.28 -7.69
N ASP A 248 25.51 -6.00 -7.78
CA ASP A 248 26.06 -4.94 -6.94
C ASP A 248 25.62 -5.09 -5.46
N PRO A 249 26.56 -5.31 -4.54
CA PRO A 249 26.25 -5.43 -3.11
C PRO A 249 25.68 -4.14 -2.50
N GLU A 250 26.05 -2.96 -3.00
CA GLU A 250 25.52 -1.69 -2.49
C GLU A 250 24.07 -1.47 -2.92
N GLY A 251 23.73 -1.80 -4.17
CA GLY A 251 22.36 -1.90 -4.66
C GLY A 251 21.49 -2.77 -3.75
N TYR A 252 21.96 -3.97 -3.40
CA TYR A 252 21.24 -4.92 -2.53
C TYR A 252 20.89 -4.37 -1.14
N ALA A 253 21.82 -3.61 -0.53
CA ALA A 253 21.62 -2.99 0.78
C ALA A 253 20.68 -1.76 0.72
N SER A 254 20.46 -1.20 -0.47
CA SER A 254 19.61 -0.03 -0.70
C SER A 254 18.19 -0.36 -1.17
N ASP A 255 17.93 -1.61 -1.60
CA ASP A 255 16.61 -2.04 -2.06
C ASP A 255 15.52 -1.71 -1.00
N ARG A 256 14.40 -1.12 -1.43
CA ARG A 256 13.24 -0.97 -0.56
C ARG A 256 12.40 -2.24 -0.66
N LEU A 257 12.48 -3.08 0.36
CA LEU A 257 11.69 -4.30 0.46
C LEU A 257 10.35 -4.02 1.13
N GLY A 258 9.28 -4.53 0.53
CA GLY A 258 7.93 -4.42 1.09
C GLY A 258 7.70 -5.37 2.26
N GLU A 259 8.52 -6.43 2.40
CA GLU A 259 8.36 -7.45 3.42
C GLU A 259 8.40 -6.89 4.85
N GLY A 260 9.31 -5.96 5.13
CA GLY A 260 9.41 -5.30 6.43
C GLY A 260 8.19 -4.43 6.75
N GLU A 261 7.72 -3.64 5.79
CA GLU A 261 6.52 -2.80 5.95
C GLU A 261 5.27 -3.66 6.17
N LEU A 262 5.09 -4.70 5.36
CA LEU A 262 4.01 -5.68 5.52
C LEU A 262 4.08 -6.37 6.89
N SER A 263 5.29 -6.71 7.34
CA SER A 263 5.51 -7.32 8.66
C SER A 263 4.94 -6.46 9.79
N ILE A 264 5.24 -5.16 9.75
CA ILE A 264 4.82 -4.20 10.77
C ILE A 264 3.30 -4.02 10.74
N ILE A 265 2.74 -3.77 9.55
CA ILE A 265 1.29 -3.60 9.34
C ILE A 265 0.55 -4.79 9.96
N CYS A 266 0.92 -6.00 9.57
CA CYS A 266 0.16 -7.19 9.90
C CYS A 266 0.45 -7.68 11.34
N ASN A 267 1.60 -7.33 11.92
CA ASN A 267 1.90 -7.57 13.33
C ASN A 267 1.20 -6.62 14.29
N ASP A 268 0.69 -5.48 13.83
CA ASP A 268 -0.07 -4.55 14.68
C ASP A 268 -1.56 -4.91 14.74
N ILE A 269 -2.11 -5.53 13.71
CA ILE A 269 -3.56 -5.74 13.59
C ILE A 269 -4.05 -7.01 14.33
N ALA A 270 -5.32 -6.99 14.74
CA ALA A 270 -5.98 -8.10 15.42
C ALA A 270 -6.73 -9.05 14.46
N PHE A 271 -7.42 -8.51 13.46
CA PHE A 271 -8.22 -9.31 12.52
C PHE A 271 -7.45 -9.58 11.23
N ILE A 272 -7.22 -10.86 10.90
CA ILE A 272 -6.65 -11.32 9.63
C ILE A 272 -7.61 -12.39 9.07
N PRO A 273 -8.08 -12.29 7.80
CA PRO A 273 -8.93 -13.33 7.22
C PRO A 273 -8.22 -14.69 7.15
N GLU A 274 -8.63 -15.64 7.99
CA GLU A 274 -8.02 -16.96 8.12
C GLU A 274 -8.49 -17.94 7.04
N THR A 275 -9.70 -17.71 6.49
CA THR A 275 -10.28 -18.52 5.41
C THR A 275 -10.60 -17.66 4.17
N VAL A 276 -10.81 -18.33 3.03
CA VAL A 276 -11.22 -17.64 1.80
C VAL A 276 -12.60 -16.99 1.94
N GLU A 277 -13.52 -17.60 2.70
CA GLU A 277 -14.86 -17.06 2.96
C GLU A 277 -14.80 -15.80 3.84
N GLU A 278 -13.84 -15.73 4.76
CA GLU A 278 -13.57 -14.50 5.52
C GLU A 278 -12.96 -13.41 4.63
N ALA A 279 -12.06 -13.77 3.72
CA ALA A 279 -11.48 -12.83 2.77
C ALA A 279 -12.54 -12.26 1.80
N GLU A 280 -13.44 -13.10 1.31
CA GLU A 280 -14.57 -12.69 0.47
C GLU A 280 -15.55 -11.78 1.22
N ARG A 281 -15.90 -12.13 2.47
CA ARG A 281 -16.74 -11.25 3.30
C ARG A 281 -16.08 -9.90 3.53
N HIS A 282 -14.79 -9.89 3.90
CA HIS A 282 -14.04 -8.64 4.09
C HIS A 282 -14.00 -7.80 2.80
N TYR A 283 -13.81 -8.43 1.64
CA TYR A 283 -13.85 -7.77 0.35
C TYR A 283 -15.23 -7.15 0.05
N GLN A 284 -16.31 -7.92 0.25
CA GLN A 284 -17.69 -7.43 0.03
C GLN A 284 -18.01 -6.27 0.96
N ASP A 285 -17.72 -6.43 2.24
CA ASP A 285 -17.96 -5.43 3.27
C ASP A 285 -17.21 -4.12 2.99
N THR A 286 -15.95 -4.21 2.57
CA THR A 286 -15.13 -3.02 2.28
C THR A 286 -15.54 -2.36 0.96
N SER A 287 -15.90 -3.16 -0.05
CA SER A 287 -16.39 -2.67 -1.34
C SER A 287 -17.79 -2.05 -1.26
N GLY A 288 -18.57 -2.40 -0.24
CA GLY A 288 -19.86 -1.76 0.06
C GLY A 288 -19.72 -0.35 0.62
N ASP A 289 -18.59 -0.04 1.28
CA ASP A 289 -18.37 1.26 1.92
C ASP A 289 -17.77 2.31 0.97
N SER A 290 -16.99 1.88 -0.01
CA SER A 290 -16.32 2.76 -0.96
C SER A 290 -16.08 2.07 -2.30
N SER A 291 -16.09 2.83 -3.39
CA SER A 291 -15.71 2.30 -4.70
C SER A 291 -14.26 1.79 -4.71
N TRP A 292 -13.40 2.28 -3.82
CA TRP A 292 -12.00 1.87 -3.68
C TRP A 292 -11.81 0.67 -2.75
N GLY A 293 -12.89 0.17 -2.14
CA GLY A 293 -12.83 -0.96 -1.23
C GLY A 293 -12.31 -2.24 -1.86
N SER A 294 -12.50 -2.41 -3.17
CA SER A 294 -11.97 -3.55 -3.91
C SER A 294 -10.44 -3.55 -4.03
N ILE A 295 -9.81 -2.38 -3.99
CA ILE A 295 -8.35 -2.24 -3.87
C ILE A 295 -7.94 -2.38 -2.42
N TRP A 296 -8.66 -1.72 -1.51
CA TRP A 296 -8.25 -1.65 -0.11
C TRP A 296 -8.33 -2.98 0.64
N ALA A 297 -9.31 -3.81 0.31
CA ALA A 297 -9.47 -5.14 0.91
C ALA A 297 -8.23 -6.02 0.74
N SER A 298 -7.46 -5.83 -0.35
CA SER A 298 -6.22 -6.56 -0.58
C SER A 298 -5.19 -6.33 0.53
N ALA A 299 -5.12 -5.14 1.12
CA ALA A 299 -4.15 -4.84 2.17
C ALA A 299 -4.34 -5.72 3.41
N ARG A 300 -5.59 -5.99 3.79
CA ARG A 300 -5.90 -6.86 4.93
C ARG A 300 -5.74 -8.34 4.60
N ILE A 301 -6.11 -8.74 3.38
CA ILE A 301 -5.93 -10.13 2.91
C ILE A 301 -4.45 -10.49 2.81
N ALA A 302 -3.61 -9.53 2.40
CA ALA A 302 -2.15 -9.69 2.33
C ALA A 302 -1.55 -10.08 3.69
N CYS A 303 -2.18 -9.69 4.80
CA CYS A 303 -1.73 -10.04 6.15
C CYS A 303 -1.84 -11.52 6.49
N ARG A 304 -2.48 -12.35 5.64
CA ARG A 304 -2.33 -13.81 5.72
C ARG A 304 -0.87 -14.27 5.53
N THR A 305 0.02 -13.37 5.07
CA THR A 305 1.48 -13.53 5.04
C THR A 305 2.12 -13.67 6.43
N ILE A 306 1.42 -13.38 7.53
CA ILE A 306 1.98 -13.54 8.88
C ILE A 306 1.20 -14.60 9.65
N LEU A 307 1.51 -15.86 9.37
CA LEU A 307 0.88 -17.02 10.01
C LEU A 307 1.29 -17.19 11.47
N TRP A 308 2.39 -16.56 11.91
CA TRP A 308 3.00 -16.85 13.20
C TRP A 308 2.07 -16.60 14.40
N LYS A 309 1.27 -15.54 14.37
CA LYS A 309 0.35 -15.18 15.46
C LYS A 309 -0.72 -16.26 15.73
N HIS A 310 -1.11 -17.01 14.70
CA HIS A 310 -2.28 -17.90 14.75
C HIS A 310 -1.89 -19.38 14.72
N GLU A 311 -0.83 -19.75 13.98
CA GLU A 311 -0.46 -21.16 13.78
C GLU A 311 0.81 -21.57 14.55
N LEU A 312 1.76 -20.65 14.81
CA LEU A 312 3.00 -20.96 15.53
C LEU A 312 2.88 -20.86 17.07
N SER A 313 1.80 -20.30 17.59
CA SER A 313 1.48 -20.33 19.03
C SER A 313 1.33 -21.78 19.56
N HIS A 314 0.97 -22.73 18.70
CA HIS A 314 0.92 -24.16 19.00
C HIS A 314 2.26 -24.89 18.86
N LEU A 315 3.26 -24.29 18.21
CA LEU A 315 4.59 -24.88 18.00
C LEU A 315 5.63 -24.36 19.00
N ALA A 316 5.32 -23.26 19.71
CA ALA A 316 6.16 -22.69 20.77
C ALA A 316 6.00 -23.39 22.14
N SER A 317 5.29 -24.53 22.20
CA SER A 317 5.20 -25.37 23.40
C SER A 317 6.12 -26.59 23.31
N TRP A 318 7.43 -26.36 23.29
CA TRP A 318 8.48 -27.35 23.58
C TRP A 318 9.67 -26.69 24.27
#